data_AF-A0A3B9BN26-F1
#
_entry.id   AF-A0A3B9BN26-F1
#
_cell.length_a   1.000
_cell.length_b   1.000
_cell.length_c   1.000
_cell.angle_alpha   90.00
_cell.angle_beta   90.00
_cell.angle_gamma   90.00
#
_symmetry.space_group_name_H-M   'P 1'
#
loop_
_entity.id
_entity.type
_entity.pdbx_description
1 polymer ?
#
loop_
_entity_poly.entity_id
_entity_poly.type
_entity_poly.pdbx_seq_one_letter_code
_entity_poly.pdbx_strand_id
1 'polypeptide(L)'
;VVFTWNGTTSGVRVPDGDWIADDRKGLTICDATSAAFAQELPWHKLDVVTFSWQKVLGGEAAHGMLVLSPRAVERLENYTPPWPLPKLFRMTKAGKLTEDLFKGATINTPSMLAVEDYLSALNWAEKIGGLPALIGRADANLQVIAEWVAQSDWVDFLAADPATRSNTSICLQIIDPWFTGLEESEQAATAKRIGALLEAEDVAYDIDAYRDAPPGLRLWGGGTVETKDLFALTGWLDWAWAEIRATAAG
;
A
#
# COMPACT_ATOMS: atom_id res chain seq x y z
N VAL A 1 12.69 15.56 4.62
CA VAL A 1 11.30 15.16 4.95
C VAL A 1 11.25 13.65 5.01
N VAL A 2 10.50 13.08 5.96
CA VAL A 2 10.26 11.63 6.05
C VAL A 2 8.77 11.42 5.92
N PHE A 3 8.34 10.61 4.96
CA PHE A 3 6.92 10.46 4.64
C PHE A 3 6.62 9.10 4.00
N THR A 4 5.36 8.70 4.02
CA THR A 4 4.85 7.56 3.27
C THR A 4 4.25 8.06 1.96
N TRP A 5 4.56 7.41 0.83
CA TRP A 5 3.92 7.75 -0.44
C TRP A 5 2.46 7.32 -0.47
N ASN A 6 2.17 6.17 0.15
CA ASN A 6 0.83 5.60 0.25
C ASN A 6 0.54 5.17 1.69
N GLY A 7 -0.41 5.84 2.33
CA GLY A 7 -0.91 5.51 3.67
C GLY A 7 -1.89 4.34 3.61
N THR A 8 -1.38 3.11 3.76
CA THR A 8 -2.21 1.89 3.69
C THR A 8 -3.34 1.86 4.72
N THR A 9 -3.18 2.55 5.85
CA THR A 9 -4.17 2.56 6.93
C THR A 9 -5.32 3.52 6.68
N SER A 10 -5.04 4.67 6.06
CA SER A 10 -6.02 5.74 5.78
C SER A 10 -6.55 5.72 4.35
N GLY A 11 -5.95 4.93 3.47
CA GLY A 11 -6.33 4.83 2.07
C GLY A 11 -6.02 6.09 1.26
N VAL A 12 -5.00 6.83 1.68
CA VAL A 12 -4.52 8.04 0.98
C VAL A 12 -3.17 7.79 0.31
N ARG A 13 -2.93 8.45 -0.82
CA ARG A 13 -1.63 8.59 -1.46
C ARG A 13 -1.24 10.05 -1.57
N VAL A 14 0.06 10.30 -1.62
CA VAL A 14 0.60 11.59 -2.00
C VAL A 14 0.23 11.83 -3.48
N PRO A 15 -0.47 12.93 -3.81
CA PRO A 15 -0.97 13.15 -5.17
C PRO A 15 0.14 13.43 -6.18
N ASP A 16 1.18 14.15 -5.76
CA ASP A 16 2.34 14.52 -6.58
C ASP A 16 3.58 14.85 -5.72
N GLY A 17 4.71 15.08 -6.39
CA GLY A 17 5.97 15.49 -5.74
C GLY A 17 6.25 16.99 -5.77
N ASP A 18 5.30 17.85 -6.14
CA ASP A 18 5.57 19.26 -6.44
C ASP A 18 5.82 20.12 -5.20
N TRP A 19 5.34 19.67 -4.05
CA TRP A 19 5.68 20.23 -2.74
C TRP A 19 7.14 19.94 -2.32
N ILE A 20 7.83 19.00 -2.97
CA ILE A 20 9.26 18.74 -2.76
C ILE A 20 10.06 19.64 -3.69
N ALA A 21 10.65 20.69 -3.13
CA ALA A 21 11.52 21.60 -3.89
C ALA A 21 12.73 20.86 -4.51
N ASP A 22 13.05 21.18 -5.76
CA ASP A 22 14.19 20.61 -6.47
C ASP A 22 15.53 21.07 -5.89
N ASP A 23 15.60 22.31 -5.41
CA ASP A 23 16.79 22.92 -4.80
C ASP A 23 16.90 22.69 -3.29
N ARG A 24 16.03 21.81 -2.73
CA ARG A 24 16.00 21.44 -1.30
C ARG A 24 17.40 21.11 -0.80
N LYS A 25 17.76 21.57 0.40
CA LYS A 25 19.05 21.24 1.01
C LYS A 25 19.03 19.92 1.78
N GLY A 26 17.88 19.56 2.36
CA GLY A 26 17.69 18.29 3.05
C GLY A 26 17.39 17.11 2.11
N LEU A 27 17.48 15.89 2.64
CA LEU A 27 17.06 14.67 1.95
C LEU A 27 15.57 14.38 2.18
N THR A 28 14.98 13.69 1.22
CA THR A 28 13.66 13.05 1.33
C THR A 28 13.83 11.55 1.60
N ILE A 29 13.06 11.03 2.56
CA ILE A 29 13.00 9.62 2.90
C ILE A 29 11.56 9.18 2.72
N CYS A 30 11.34 8.29 1.76
CA CYS A 30 10.02 7.90 1.29
C CYS A 30 9.79 6.41 1.54
N ASP A 31 8.79 6.10 2.35
CA ASP A 31 8.24 4.76 2.43
C ASP A 31 7.25 4.56 1.27
N ALA A 32 7.67 3.78 0.28
CA ALA A 32 6.89 3.40 -0.90
C ALA A 32 6.41 1.94 -0.82
N THR A 33 6.37 1.34 0.37
CA THR A 33 6.04 -0.09 0.57
C THR A 33 4.76 -0.52 -0.15
N SER A 34 3.70 0.29 -0.13
CA SER A 34 2.44 0.00 -0.82
C SER A 34 2.20 0.83 -2.09
N ALA A 35 3.22 1.54 -2.58
CA ALA A 35 3.16 2.42 -3.74
C ALA A 35 4.05 1.94 -4.89
N ALA A 36 5.26 1.47 -4.58
CA ALA A 36 6.20 0.96 -5.59
C ALA A 36 5.53 -0.13 -6.41
N PHE A 37 5.67 -0.04 -7.74
CA PHE A 37 5.01 -0.88 -8.75
C PHE A 37 3.53 -0.61 -9.02
N ALA A 38 2.84 0.27 -8.28
CA ALA A 38 1.42 0.57 -8.51
C ALA A 38 1.11 2.07 -8.64
N GLN A 39 2.08 2.94 -8.38
CA GLN A 39 1.94 4.39 -8.48
C GLN A 39 3.21 4.99 -9.09
N GLU A 40 3.06 6.09 -9.80
CA GLU A 40 4.20 6.87 -10.28
C GLU A 40 4.93 7.50 -9.09
N LEU A 41 6.26 7.35 -9.08
CA LEU A 41 7.14 7.90 -8.04
C LEU A 41 8.09 8.90 -8.70
N PRO A 42 8.18 10.16 -8.22
CA PRO A 42 9.08 11.15 -8.77
C PRO A 42 10.51 10.89 -8.27
N TRP A 43 11.16 9.85 -8.79
CA TRP A 43 12.47 9.35 -8.31
C TRP A 43 13.55 10.43 -8.18
N HIS A 44 13.54 11.45 -9.05
CA HIS A 44 14.46 12.59 -8.98
C HIS A 44 14.28 13.46 -7.71
N LYS A 45 13.11 13.41 -7.07
CA LYS A 45 12.78 14.11 -5.83
C LYS A 45 12.92 13.23 -4.58
N LEU A 46 13.13 11.92 -4.75
CA LEU A 46 13.21 10.95 -3.66
C LEU A 46 14.66 10.51 -3.42
N ASP A 47 15.20 10.79 -2.22
CA ASP A 47 16.61 10.57 -1.95
C ASP A 47 16.90 9.19 -1.34
N VAL A 48 16.02 8.72 -0.45
CA VAL A 48 16.04 7.37 0.15
C VAL A 48 14.65 6.79 0.01
N VAL A 49 14.49 5.73 -0.78
CA VAL A 49 13.20 5.06 -0.96
C VAL A 49 13.29 3.65 -0.40
N THR A 50 12.31 3.28 0.41
CA THR A 50 12.15 1.92 0.90
C THR A 50 10.84 1.33 0.45
N PHE A 51 10.84 0.04 0.12
CA PHE A 51 9.61 -0.74 -0.08
C PHE A 51 9.88 -2.18 0.33
N SER A 52 8.88 -3.06 0.24
CA SER A 52 9.05 -4.47 0.58
C SER A 52 8.21 -5.37 -0.33
N TRP A 53 8.52 -6.66 -0.34
CA TRP A 53 8.00 -7.58 -1.36
C TRP A 53 6.51 -7.93 -1.22
N GLN A 54 5.98 -7.91 0.01
CA GLN A 54 4.64 -8.42 0.36
C GLN A 54 3.44 -7.53 0.02
N LYS A 55 3.65 -6.48 -0.77
CA LYS A 55 2.57 -5.55 -1.16
C LYS A 55 2.20 -5.76 -2.62
N VAL A 56 2.59 -4.83 -3.50
CA VAL A 56 2.08 -4.78 -4.88
C VAL A 56 2.39 -6.04 -5.68
N LEU A 57 3.56 -6.66 -5.43
CA LEU A 57 3.99 -7.88 -6.13
C LEU A 57 3.70 -9.17 -5.35
N GLY A 58 3.20 -9.09 -4.11
CA GLY A 58 2.74 -10.26 -3.36
C GLY A 58 3.79 -11.32 -3.03
N GLY A 59 5.00 -10.93 -2.62
CA GLY A 59 6.04 -11.87 -2.15
C GLY A 59 6.11 -12.04 -0.62
N GLU A 60 7.11 -12.79 -0.16
CA GLU A 60 7.36 -13.00 1.29
C GLU A 60 7.62 -11.69 2.06
N ALA A 61 7.05 -11.57 3.26
CA ALA A 61 7.25 -10.41 4.12
C ALA A 61 8.67 -10.35 4.69
N ALA A 62 8.98 -9.31 5.48
CA ALA A 62 10.29 -9.09 6.10
C ALA A 62 11.49 -8.91 5.14
N HIS A 63 11.25 -8.83 3.82
CA HIS A 63 12.26 -8.51 2.82
C HIS A 63 12.07 -7.07 2.33
N GLY A 64 12.91 -6.18 2.84
CA GLY A 64 12.92 -4.76 2.51
C GLY A 64 13.91 -4.46 1.38
N MET A 65 13.53 -3.51 0.54
CA MET A 65 14.31 -2.95 -0.55
C MET A 65 14.70 -1.53 -0.23
N LEU A 66 15.90 -1.14 -0.66
CA LEU A 66 16.46 0.20 -0.47
C LEU A 66 16.95 0.74 -1.80
N VAL A 67 16.47 1.93 -2.17
CA VAL A 67 16.92 2.69 -3.33
C VAL A 67 17.52 4.01 -2.84
N LEU A 68 18.76 4.30 -3.26
CA LEU A 68 19.50 5.49 -2.84
C LEU A 68 19.80 6.40 -4.04
N SER A 69 19.51 7.68 -3.89
CA SER A 69 19.98 8.73 -4.79
C SER A 69 21.48 9.04 -4.59
N PRO A 70 22.14 9.71 -5.55
CA PRO A 70 23.49 10.23 -5.36
C PRO A 70 23.65 11.12 -4.11
N ARG A 71 22.61 11.91 -3.76
CA ARG A 71 22.63 12.78 -2.58
C ARG A 71 22.59 12.00 -1.26
N ALA A 72 21.83 10.91 -1.22
CA ALA A 72 21.82 10.02 -0.07
C ALA A 72 23.16 9.30 0.08
N VAL A 73 23.79 8.88 -1.03
CA VAL A 73 25.14 8.32 -1.02
C VAL A 73 26.16 9.34 -0.51
N GLU A 74 26.13 10.58 -1.01
CA GLU A 74 27.01 11.66 -0.53
C GLU A 74 26.86 11.90 0.98
N ARG A 75 25.62 11.89 1.49
CA ARG A 75 25.35 11.99 2.92
C ARG A 75 25.96 10.83 3.71
N LEU A 76 25.89 9.61 3.21
CA LEU A 76 26.48 8.43 3.84
C LEU A 76 28.01 8.49 3.86
N GLU A 77 28.63 9.01 2.80
CA GLU A 77 30.09 9.14 2.71
C GLU A 77 30.66 10.24 3.60
N ASN A 78 29.91 11.32 3.82
CA ASN A 78 30.38 12.52 4.53
C ASN A 78 29.89 12.64 5.98
N TYR A 79 29.23 11.61 6.52
CA TYR A 79 28.71 11.66 7.89
C TYR A 79 29.04 10.42 8.70
N THR A 80 29.64 10.68 9.85
CA THR A 80 29.84 9.69 10.89
C THR A 80 28.93 10.05 12.05
N PRO A 81 27.95 9.19 12.41
CA PRO A 81 27.14 9.43 13.60
C PRO A 81 28.03 9.41 14.85
N PRO A 82 27.71 10.19 15.89
CA PRO A 82 28.49 10.23 17.13
C PRO A 82 28.29 8.98 18.00
N TRP A 83 27.38 8.06 17.62
CA TRP A 83 27.11 6.80 18.30
C TRP A 83 27.61 5.60 17.48
N PRO A 84 27.89 4.45 18.12
CA PRO A 84 28.28 3.24 17.41
C PRO A 84 27.15 2.72 16.51
N LEU A 85 27.51 2.32 15.29
CA LEU A 85 26.61 1.63 14.37
C LEU A 85 26.83 0.11 14.45
N PRO A 86 25.79 -0.71 14.65
CA PRO A 86 25.85 -2.15 14.44
C PRO A 86 26.36 -2.50 13.04
N LYS A 87 27.17 -3.56 12.92
CA LYS A 87 27.78 -3.97 11.63
C LYS A 87 26.73 -4.14 10.53
N LEU A 88 25.56 -4.68 10.86
CA LEU A 88 24.47 -4.91 9.91
C LEU A 88 23.95 -3.62 9.24
N PHE A 89 24.05 -2.47 9.92
CA PHE A 89 23.58 -1.18 9.41
C PHE A 89 24.69 -0.33 8.79
N ARG A 90 25.93 -0.83 8.72
CA ARG A 90 27.04 -0.09 8.11
C ARG A 90 27.04 -0.33 6.60
N MET A 91 26.68 0.72 5.86
CA MET A 91 26.74 0.70 4.40
C MET A 91 28.03 1.32 3.84
N THR A 92 28.86 1.93 4.69
CA THR A 92 30.12 2.56 4.30
C THR A 92 31.33 1.91 4.96
N LYS A 93 32.46 1.94 4.25
CA LYS A 93 33.77 1.50 4.72
C LYS A 93 34.82 2.49 4.21
N ALA A 94 35.67 2.98 5.11
CA ALA A 94 36.71 3.98 4.80
C ALA A 94 36.16 5.23 4.10
N GLY A 95 34.99 5.72 4.52
CA GLY A 95 34.36 6.93 3.96
C GLY A 95 33.73 6.74 2.58
N LYS A 96 33.60 5.49 2.11
CA LYS A 96 33.00 5.15 0.81
C LYS A 96 31.86 4.17 0.93
N LEU A 97 30.87 4.30 0.04
CA LEU A 97 29.77 3.34 -0.06
C LEU A 97 30.32 1.94 -0.40
N THR A 98 29.79 0.92 0.26
CA THR A 98 30.09 -0.48 -0.07
C THR A 98 29.20 -0.89 -1.24
N GLU A 99 29.65 -0.64 -2.47
CA GLU A 99 28.86 -0.87 -3.69
C GLU A 99 28.38 -2.31 -3.86
N ASP A 100 29.12 -3.29 -3.36
CA ASP A 100 28.79 -4.71 -3.51
C ASP A 100 27.41 -5.04 -2.91
N LEU A 101 26.93 -4.28 -1.92
CA LEU A 101 25.58 -4.42 -1.35
C LEU A 101 24.49 -4.23 -2.41
N PHE A 102 24.74 -3.39 -3.41
CA PHE A 102 23.81 -3.10 -4.51
C PHE A 102 24.04 -4.00 -5.73
N LYS A 103 25.05 -4.87 -5.67
CA LYS A 103 25.37 -5.89 -6.69
C LYS A 103 25.00 -7.30 -6.23
N GLY A 104 24.23 -7.41 -5.14
CA GLY A 104 23.74 -8.68 -4.61
C GLY A 104 24.65 -9.33 -3.56
N ALA A 105 25.71 -8.67 -3.11
CA ALA A 105 26.48 -9.18 -1.98
C ALA A 105 25.66 -9.04 -0.69
N THR A 106 25.42 -10.16 -0.02
CA THR A 106 24.68 -10.16 1.23
C THR A 106 25.62 -10.13 2.44
N ILE A 107 25.23 -9.40 3.48
CA ILE A 107 25.98 -9.38 4.75
C ILE A 107 25.86 -10.75 5.45
N ASN A 108 24.69 -11.38 5.35
CA ASN A 108 24.34 -12.70 5.89
C ASN A 108 23.58 -13.51 4.83
N THR A 109 23.34 -14.79 5.09
CA THR A 109 22.61 -15.68 4.17
C THR A 109 21.14 -15.25 4.00
N PRO A 110 20.69 -14.90 2.78
CA PRO A 110 19.28 -14.65 2.50
C PRO A 110 18.50 -15.96 2.30
N SER A 111 17.16 -15.89 2.33
CA SER A 111 16.32 -17.00 1.88
C SER A 111 16.30 -17.05 0.36
N MET A 112 16.96 -18.05 -0.22
CA MET A 112 16.96 -18.24 -1.69
C MET A 112 15.57 -18.58 -2.23
N LEU A 113 14.69 -19.17 -1.40
CA LEU A 113 13.30 -19.44 -1.78
C LEU A 113 12.50 -18.15 -1.92
N ALA A 114 12.64 -17.21 -0.97
CA ALA A 114 11.97 -15.92 -1.04
C ALA A 114 12.48 -15.08 -2.22
N VAL A 115 13.79 -15.17 -2.52
CA VAL A 115 14.38 -14.52 -3.71
C VAL A 115 13.77 -15.07 -4.99
N GLU A 116 13.68 -16.39 -5.14
CA GLU A 116 13.10 -17.02 -6.33
C GLU A 116 11.62 -16.65 -6.52
N ASP A 117 10.85 -16.64 -5.44
CA ASP A 117 9.44 -16.20 -5.45
C ASP A 117 9.30 -14.76 -5.97
N TYR A 118 10.13 -13.85 -5.47
CA TYR A 118 10.10 -12.46 -5.92
C TYR A 118 10.57 -12.30 -7.38
N LEU A 119 11.56 -13.07 -7.82
CA LEU A 119 11.99 -13.12 -9.22
C LEU A 119 10.86 -13.63 -10.13
N SER A 120 10.08 -14.62 -9.69
CA SER A 120 8.89 -15.09 -10.41
C SER A 120 7.86 -13.97 -10.59
N ALA A 121 7.56 -13.21 -9.53
CA ALA A 121 6.66 -12.06 -9.59
C ALA A 121 7.17 -10.96 -10.54
N LEU A 122 8.47 -10.65 -10.53
CA LEU A 122 9.09 -9.68 -11.43
C LEU A 122 9.05 -10.15 -12.89
N ASN A 123 9.31 -11.44 -13.16
CA ASN A 123 9.22 -12.01 -14.49
C ASN A 123 7.78 -11.98 -15.02
N TRP A 124 6.78 -12.20 -14.16
CA TRP A 124 5.38 -12.03 -14.53
C TRP A 124 5.05 -10.56 -14.84
N ALA A 125 5.48 -9.64 -13.98
CA ALA A 125 5.29 -8.20 -14.19
C ALA A 125 5.85 -7.75 -15.55
N GLU A 126 7.05 -8.18 -15.92
CA GLU A 126 7.65 -7.89 -17.23
C GLU A 126 6.79 -8.45 -18.38
N LYS A 127 6.34 -9.70 -18.28
CA LYS A 127 5.51 -10.37 -19.31
C LYS A 127 4.19 -9.65 -19.58
N ILE A 128 3.56 -9.05 -18.57
CA ILE A 128 2.28 -8.35 -18.74
C ILE A 128 2.42 -6.92 -19.26
N GLY A 129 3.65 -6.43 -19.49
CA GLY A 129 3.91 -5.07 -19.98
C GLY A 129 4.64 -4.16 -18.98
N GLY A 130 5.20 -4.73 -17.91
CA GLY A 130 6.04 -4.01 -16.94
C GLY A 130 5.28 -3.01 -16.07
N LEU A 131 5.99 -1.98 -15.61
CA LEU A 131 5.46 -0.97 -14.69
C LEU A 131 4.17 -0.29 -15.20
N PRO A 132 4.05 0.14 -16.48
CA PRO A 132 2.81 0.76 -16.97
C PRO A 132 1.60 -0.16 -16.85
N ALA A 133 1.78 -1.46 -17.12
CA ALA A 133 0.70 -2.44 -16.99
C ALA A 133 0.29 -2.64 -15.52
N LEU A 134 1.25 -2.69 -14.60
CA LEU A 134 0.96 -2.83 -13.16
C LEU A 134 0.23 -1.61 -12.58
N ILE A 135 0.65 -0.40 -12.93
CA ILE A 135 -0.03 0.84 -12.54
C ILE A 135 -1.45 0.85 -13.12
N GLY A 136 -1.59 0.55 -14.42
CA GLY A 136 -2.89 0.50 -15.08
C GLY A 136 -3.85 -0.50 -14.46
N ARG A 137 -3.35 -1.66 -13.99
CA ARG A 137 -4.16 -2.63 -13.24
C ARG A 137 -4.65 -2.08 -11.91
N ALA A 138 -3.78 -1.44 -11.12
CA ALA A 138 -4.17 -0.84 -9.85
C ALA A 138 -5.18 0.31 -10.02
N ASP A 139 -5.00 1.15 -11.05
CA ASP A 139 -5.95 2.22 -11.36
C ASP A 139 -7.30 1.67 -11.85
N ALA A 140 -7.31 0.63 -12.68
CA ALA A 140 -8.56 -0.04 -13.09
C ALA A 140 -9.29 -0.68 -11.90
N ASN A 141 -8.55 -1.23 -10.94
CA ASN A 141 -9.10 -1.77 -9.70
C ASN A 141 -9.78 -0.68 -8.85
N LEU A 142 -9.13 0.48 -8.67
CA LEU A 142 -9.75 1.63 -8.01
C LEU A 142 -10.99 2.12 -8.76
N GLN A 143 -10.94 2.17 -10.09
CA GLN A 143 -12.03 2.65 -10.93
C GLN A 143 -13.31 1.82 -10.72
N VAL A 144 -13.20 0.48 -10.66
CA VAL A 144 -14.34 -0.39 -10.38
C VAL A 144 -15.00 -0.05 -9.04
N ILE A 145 -14.20 0.12 -7.98
CA ILE A 145 -14.74 0.48 -6.66
C ILE A 145 -15.33 1.89 -6.69
N ALA A 146 -14.71 2.83 -7.41
CA ALA A 146 -15.23 4.18 -7.54
C ALA A 146 -16.58 4.25 -8.25
N GLU A 147 -16.77 3.45 -9.31
CA GLU A 147 -18.04 3.34 -10.04
C GLU A 147 -19.15 2.73 -9.18
N TRP A 148 -18.84 1.74 -8.35
CA TRP A 148 -19.78 1.17 -7.41
C TRP A 148 -20.13 2.13 -6.27
N VAL A 149 -19.13 2.76 -5.64
CA VAL A 149 -19.35 3.77 -4.59
C VAL A 149 -20.24 4.91 -5.09
N ALA A 150 -20.05 5.38 -6.33
CA ALA A 150 -20.87 6.44 -6.92
C ALA A 150 -22.37 6.08 -7.07
N GLN A 151 -22.72 4.79 -7.02
CA GLN A 151 -24.08 4.27 -7.13
C GLN A 151 -24.63 3.74 -5.78
N SER A 152 -23.78 3.63 -4.76
CA SER A 152 -24.14 3.13 -3.44
C SER A 152 -24.79 4.24 -2.59
N ASP A 153 -25.73 3.85 -1.74
CA ASP A 153 -26.39 4.71 -0.76
C ASP A 153 -25.86 4.51 0.68
N TRP A 154 -24.98 3.53 0.88
CA TRP A 154 -24.52 3.12 2.21
C TRP A 154 -23.01 3.24 2.43
N VAL A 155 -22.21 3.41 1.38
CA VAL A 155 -20.74 3.47 1.44
C VAL A 155 -20.18 4.69 0.71
N ASP A 156 -19.06 5.23 1.19
CA ASP A 156 -18.26 6.24 0.50
C ASP A 156 -16.76 5.98 0.73
N PHE A 157 -15.89 6.66 -0.01
CA PHE A 157 -14.45 6.66 0.26
C PHE A 157 -14.16 7.32 1.61
N LEU A 158 -13.25 6.73 2.37
CA LEU A 158 -12.70 7.37 3.57
C LEU A 158 -11.88 8.61 3.20
N ALA A 159 -11.11 8.52 2.10
CA ALA A 159 -10.39 9.65 1.53
C ALA A 159 -11.33 10.51 0.67
N ALA A 160 -11.76 11.64 1.23
CA ALA A 160 -12.72 12.53 0.59
C ALA A 160 -12.21 13.12 -0.73
N ASP A 161 -10.96 13.59 -0.79
CA ASP A 161 -10.38 14.18 -2.00
C ASP A 161 -9.97 13.07 -2.99
N PRO A 162 -10.59 13.00 -4.19
CA PRO A 162 -10.25 12.01 -5.22
C PRO A 162 -8.78 11.99 -5.62
N ALA A 163 -8.09 13.14 -5.61
CA ALA A 163 -6.67 13.22 -5.97
C ALA A 163 -5.78 12.43 -4.99
N THR A 164 -6.25 12.28 -3.75
CA THR A 164 -5.52 11.60 -2.67
C THR A 164 -5.94 10.16 -2.50
N ARG A 165 -6.94 9.63 -3.23
CA ARG A 165 -7.39 8.25 -3.06
C ARG A 165 -6.29 7.27 -3.46
N SER A 166 -5.97 6.34 -2.57
CA SER A 166 -5.05 5.23 -2.87
C SER A 166 -5.70 4.25 -3.83
N ASN A 167 -4.96 3.87 -4.88
CA ASN A 167 -5.36 2.81 -5.81
C ASN A 167 -5.00 1.40 -5.31
N THR A 168 -4.11 1.27 -4.33
CA THR A 168 -3.72 -0.02 -3.76
C THR A 168 -4.43 -0.32 -2.45
N SER A 169 -4.66 0.68 -1.61
CA SER A 169 -5.28 0.55 -0.29
C SER A 169 -6.59 1.32 -0.28
N ILE A 170 -7.64 0.74 -0.82
CA ILE A 170 -8.92 1.41 -1.01
C ILE A 170 -9.69 1.36 0.30
N CYS A 171 -9.68 2.46 1.06
CA CYS A 171 -10.42 2.57 2.32
C CYS A 171 -11.79 3.21 2.10
N LEU A 172 -12.81 2.60 2.69
CA LEU A 172 -14.20 2.97 2.59
C LEU A 172 -14.77 3.21 3.99
N GLN A 173 -15.73 4.13 4.08
CA GLN A 173 -16.52 4.40 5.27
C GLN A 173 -17.99 4.07 4.99
N ILE A 174 -18.70 3.62 6.02
CA ILE A 174 -20.14 3.35 5.94
C ILE A 174 -20.87 4.63 6.30
N ILE A 175 -21.67 5.17 5.37
CA ILE A 175 -22.37 6.45 5.49
C ILE A 175 -23.87 6.31 5.78
N ASP A 176 -24.37 5.08 5.84
CA ASP A 176 -25.78 4.80 6.13
C ASP A 176 -26.23 5.48 7.44
N PRO A 177 -27.33 6.26 7.45
CA PRO A 177 -27.82 6.94 8.65
C PRO A 177 -28.11 6.01 9.82
N TRP A 178 -28.54 4.78 9.56
CA TRP A 178 -28.76 3.79 10.62
C TRP A 178 -27.43 3.41 11.28
N PHE A 179 -26.40 3.17 10.48
CA PHE A 179 -25.07 2.80 10.97
C PHE A 179 -24.40 3.94 11.72
N THR A 180 -24.40 5.14 11.14
CA THR A 180 -23.75 6.32 11.72
C THR A 180 -24.42 6.78 13.01
N GLY A 181 -25.68 6.38 13.24
CA GLY A 181 -26.39 6.59 14.51
C GLY A 181 -26.10 5.56 15.61
N LEU A 182 -25.37 4.48 15.32
CA LEU A 182 -24.94 3.49 16.33
C LEU A 182 -23.78 4.04 17.18
N GLU A 183 -23.58 3.44 18.36
CA GLU A 183 -22.39 3.69 19.16
C GLU A 183 -21.13 3.18 18.45
N GLU A 184 -19.97 3.81 18.67
CA GLU A 184 -18.73 3.50 17.94
C GLU A 184 -18.31 2.02 18.03
N SER A 185 -18.51 1.39 19.19
CA SER A 185 -18.24 -0.03 19.39
C SER A 185 -19.17 -0.93 18.56
N GLU A 186 -20.44 -0.53 18.39
CA GLU A 186 -21.42 -1.23 17.58
C GLU A 186 -21.18 -1.01 16.08
N GLN A 187 -20.73 0.19 15.69
CA GLN A 187 -20.26 0.47 14.32
C GLN A 187 -19.10 -0.45 13.96
N ALA A 188 -18.08 -0.55 14.82
CA ALA A 188 -16.93 -1.42 14.60
C ALA A 188 -17.33 -2.90 14.52
N ALA A 189 -18.21 -3.36 15.41
CA ALA A 189 -18.74 -4.73 15.36
C ALA A 189 -19.57 -4.98 14.09
N THR A 190 -20.36 -4.01 13.65
CA THR A 190 -21.22 -4.12 12.46
C THR A 190 -20.40 -4.13 11.17
N ALA A 191 -19.39 -3.26 11.05
CA ALA A 191 -18.47 -3.27 9.90
C ALA A 191 -17.75 -4.63 9.78
N LYS A 192 -17.26 -5.19 10.89
CA LYS A 192 -16.62 -6.51 10.93
C LYS A 192 -17.54 -7.66 10.50
N ARG A 193 -18.87 -7.53 10.70
CA ARG A 193 -19.83 -8.54 10.23
C ARG A 193 -19.87 -8.64 8.71
N ILE A 194 -19.58 -7.56 7.98
CA ILE A 194 -19.46 -7.61 6.51
C ILE A 194 -18.33 -8.57 6.12
N GLY A 195 -17.14 -8.37 6.71
CA GLY A 195 -16.00 -9.27 6.51
C GLY A 195 -16.33 -10.72 6.86
N ALA A 196 -16.95 -10.96 8.02
CA ALA A 196 -17.32 -12.30 8.45
C ALA A 196 -18.33 -13.00 7.53
N LEU A 197 -19.31 -12.28 6.97
CA LEU A 197 -20.27 -12.84 6.01
C LEU A 197 -19.58 -13.21 4.69
N LEU A 198 -18.67 -12.36 4.20
CA LEU A 198 -17.93 -12.64 2.97
C LEU A 198 -16.92 -13.77 3.14
N GLU A 199 -16.27 -13.87 4.30
CA GLU A 199 -15.37 -14.98 4.64
C GLU A 199 -16.12 -16.32 4.68
N ALA A 200 -17.33 -16.35 5.24
CA ALA A 200 -18.15 -17.57 5.32
C ALA A 200 -18.55 -18.12 3.93
N GLU A 201 -18.59 -17.26 2.92
CA GLU A 201 -18.89 -17.61 1.52
C GLU A 201 -17.62 -17.77 0.66
N ASP A 202 -16.43 -17.72 1.28
CA ASP A 202 -15.12 -17.78 0.61
C ASP A 202 -14.94 -16.68 -0.48
N VAL A 203 -15.54 -15.51 -0.27
CA VAL A 203 -15.55 -14.39 -1.24
C VAL A 203 -14.40 -13.42 -1.02
N ALA A 204 -14.15 -13.03 0.24
CA ALA A 204 -13.13 -12.05 0.59
C ALA A 204 -12.57 -12.29 1.99
N TYR A 205 -11.30 -11.94 2.16
CA TYR A 205 -10.57 -12.05 3.42
C TYR A 205 -9.86 -10.74 3.73
N ASP A 206 -9.62 -10.46 5.01
CA ASP A 206 -8.84 -9.31 5.50
C ASP A 206 -9.32 -7.94 4.99
N ILE A 207 -10.63 -7.79 4.78
CA ILE A 207 -11.24 -6.53 4.31
C ILE A 207 -11.63 -5.56 5.44
N ASP A 208 -11.34 -5.90 6.68
CA ASP A 208 -11.55 -5.03 7.83
C ASP A 208 -10.74 -3.73 7.69
N ALA A 209 -11.34 -2.62 8.13
CA ALA A 209 -10.59 -1.38 8.34
C ALA A 209 -9.40 -1.60 9.29
N TYR A 210 -8.37 -0.76 9.13
CA TYR A 210 -7.26 -0.78 10.06
C TYR A 210 -7.74 -0.46 11.49
N ARG A 211 -7.16 -1.11 12.50
CA ARG A 211 -7.61 -1.02 13.90
C ARG A 211 -7.77 0.42 14.40
N ASP A 212 -6.87 1.31 13.99
CA ASP A 212 -6.84 2.71 14.44
C ASP A 212 -7.49 3.67 13.41
N ALA A 213 -8.19 3.14 12.39
CA ALA A 213 -8.99 3.90 11.43
C ALA A 213 -10.48 3.88 11.82
N PRO A 214 -11.30 4.84 11.35
CA PRO A 214 -12.74 4.79 11.56
C PRO A 214 -13.37 3.47 11.08
N PRO A 215 -14.49 3.04 11.67
CA PRO A 215 -15.23 1.86 11.22
C PRO A 215 -15.55 1.92 9.73
N GLY A 216 -15.24 0.85 9.01
CA GLY A 216 -15.37 0.81 7.56
C GLY A 216 -14.70 -0.44 6.97
N LEU A 217 -14.33 -0.34 5.71
CA LEU A 217 -13.74 -1.44 4.94
C LEU A 217 -12.42 -1.00 4.31
N ARG A 218 -11.53 -1.96 4.07
CA ARG A 218 -10.28 -1.73 3.34
C ARG A 218 -10.04 -2.83 2.32
N LEU A 219 -10.08 -2.45 1.05
CA LEU A 219 -9.89 -3.37 -0.07
C LEU A 219 -8.48 -3.20 -0.65
N TRP A 220 -7.81 -4.31 -0.92
CA TRP A 220 -6.53 -4.30 -1.62
C TRP A 220 -6.77 -4.25 -3.14
N GLY A 221 -6.29 -3.19 -3.79
CA GLY A 221 -6.39 -2.97 -5.24
C GLY A 221 -5.06 -3.13 -5.99
N GLY A 222 -4.04 -3.73 -5.36
CA GLY A 222 -2.69 -3.84 -5.94
C GLY A 222 -2.61 -4.63 -7.25
N GLY A 223 -1.45 -4.58 -7.91
CA GLY A 223 -1.26 -5.09 -9.28
C GLY A 223 -1.53 -6.58 -9.49
N THR A 224 -1.42 -7.40 -8.44
CA THR A 224 -1.73 -8.84 -8.48
C THR A 224 -3.23 -9.16 -8.39
N VAL A 225 -4.08 -8.20 -8.05
CA VAL A 225 -5.54 -8.38 -7.97
C VAL A 225 -6.16 -8.19 -9.34
N GLU A 226 -7.04 -9.10 -9.75
CA GLU A 226 -7.78 -8.99 -11.00
C GLU A 226 -8.99 -8.05 -10.85
N THR A 227 -9.15 -7.14 -11.81
CA THR A 227 -10.25 -6.16 -11.83
C THR A 227 -11.64 -6.81 -11.83
N LYS A 228 -11.78 -7.97 -12.48
CA LYS A 228 -13.03 -8.74 -12.50
C LYS A 228 -13.43 -9.27 -11.11
N ASP A 229 -12.45 -9.54 -10.24
CA ASP A 229 -12.71 -10.09 -8.90
C ASP A 229 -13.20 -8.97 -7.98
N LEU A 230 -12.63 -7.76 -8.10
CA LEU A 230 -13.18 -6.56 -7.44
C LEU A 230 -14.56 -6.19 -7.97
N PHE A 231 -14.81 -6.35 -9.27
CA PHE A 231 -16.14 -6.12 -9.82
C PHE A 231 -17.16 -7.10 -9.21
N ALA A 232 -16.83 -8.39 -9.15
CA ALA A 232 -17.69 -9.38 -8.52
C ALA A 232 -17.91 -9.09 -7.02
N LEU A 233 -16.88 -8.62 -6.31
CA LEU A 233 -16.94 -8.27 -4.89
C LEU A 233 -18.01 -7.20 -4.58
N THR A 234 -18.24 -6.25 -5.49
CA THR A 234 -19.21 -5.15 -5.24
C THR A 234 -20.62 -5.67 -4.94
N GLY A 235 -21.13 -6.63 -5.71
CA GLY A 235 -22.45 -7.23 -5.47
C GLY A 235 -22.52 -8.04 -4.17
N TRP A 236 -21.40 -8.65 -3.76
CA TRP A 236 -21.30 -9.35 -2.49
C TRP A 236 -21.28 -8.39 -1.29
N LEU A 237 -20.63 -7.24 -1.42
CA LEU A 237 -20.67 -6.18 -0.41
C LEU A 237 -22.11 -5.67 -0.20
N ASP A 238 -22.84 -5.45 -1.29
CA ASP A 238 -24.25 -5.03 -1.22
C ASP A 238 -25.15 -6.11 -0.60
N TRP A 239 -24.94 -7.38 -0.96
CA TRP A 239 -25.64 -8.50 -0.31
C TRP A 239 -25.35 -8.55 1.20
N ALA A 240 -24.07 -8.52 1.60
CA ALA A 240 -23.69 -8.59 3.00
C ALA A 240 -24.27 -7.42 3.82
N TRP A 241 -24.29 -6.22 3.24
CA TRP A 241 -24.94 -5.06 3.85
C TRP A 241 -26.45 -5.26 4.02
N ALA A 242 -27.13 -5.77 2.98
CA ALA A 242 -28.56 -6.04 3.02
C ALA A 242 -28.94 -7.07 4.09
N GLU A 243 -28.16 -8.16 4.25
CA GLU A 243 -28.37 -9.17 5.30
C GLU A 243 -28.25 -8.58 6.71
N ILE A 244 -27.24 -7.72 6.92
CA ILE A 244 -27.05 -7.01 8.20
C ILE A 244 -28.23 -6.09 8.49
N ARG A 245 -28.66 -5.29 7.50
CA ARG A 245 -29.81 -4.38 7.62
C ARG A 245 -31.12 -5.12 7.89
N ALA A 246 -31.35 -6.26 7.23
CA ALA A 246 -32.53 -7.08 7.46
C ALA A 246 -32.58 -7.63 8.88
N THR A 247 -31.44 -8.08 9.41
CA THR A 247 -31.32 -8.57 10.79
C THR A 247 -31.56 -7.45 11.81
N ALA A 248 -31.15 -6.22 11.51
CA ALA A 248 -31.34 -5.08 12.41
C ALA A 248 -32.77 -4.51 12.43
N ALA A 249 -33.57 -4.81 11.39
CA ALA A 249 -34.94 -4.34 11.26
C ALA A 249 -35.99 -5.28 11.91
N GLY A 250 -35.59 -6.52 12.23
CA GLY A 250 -36.43 -7.53 12.91
C GLY A 250 -36.19 -7.58 14.42
#